data_AF-A0A0A0IF87-F1
#
_entry.id   AF-A0A0A0IF87-F1
#
_cell.length_a   1.000
_cell.length_b   1.000
_cell.length_c   1.000
_cell.angle_alpha   90.00
_cell.angle_beta   90.00
_cell.angle_gamma   90.00
#
_symmetry.space_group_name_H-M   'P 1'
#
loop_
_entity.id
_entity.type
_entity.pdbx_description
1 polymer ?
#
loop_
_entity_poly.entity_id
_entity_poly.type
_entity_poly.pdbx_seq_one_letter_code
_entity_poly.pdbx_strand_id
1 'polypeptide(L)'
;MSKYKVGKELIIIENQHEDVKKISEMIELKVNKDNYSKLTLGIKILDVEYDKPNVTLTYRNVTGDTKKVFAICRDIPNFDEEKVLEKALLKAFQEEIINLNVTKNQGITLKY
;
A
#
# COMPACT_ATOMS: atom_id res chain seq x y z
N MET A 1 -11.78 1.56 41.82
CA MET A 1 -10.61 2.28 41.27
C MET A 1 -9.60 1.28 40.78
N SER A 2 -9.52 1.06 39.47
CA SER A 2 -8.49 0.22 38.85
C SER A 2 -7.88 0.99 37.68
N LYS A 3 -6.55 1.10 37.75
CA LYS A 3 -5.68 1.99 36.99
C LYS A 3 -5.52 1.48 35.56
N TYR A 4 -5.94 2.25 34.56
CA TYR A 4 -5.44 2.08 33.18
C TYR A 4 -4.32 3.09 32.95
N LYS A 5 -3.08 2.59 32.89
CA LYS A 5 -1.95 3.34 32.31
C LYS A 5 -1.99 3.10 30.82
N VAL A 6 -2.53 4.05 30.06
CA VAL A 6 -2.46 4.04 28.59
C VAL A 6 -1.15 4.71 28.21
N GLY A 7 -0.14 3.90 27.88
CA GLY A 7 1.14 4.35 27.34
C GLY A 7 1.02 4.60 25.84
N LYS A 8 1.21 5.87 25.46
CA LYS A 8 1.82 6.44 24.22
C LYS A 8 2.06 5.46 23.06
N GLU A 9 1.64 5.71 21.83
CA GLU A 9 1.84 6.95 21.06
C GLU A 9 0.59 7.33 20.24
N LEU A 10 0.24 8.62 20.24
CA LEU A 10 -0.69 9.18 19.25
C LEU A 10 0.06 9.24 17.92
N ILE A 11 -0.31 8.40 16.94
CA ILE A 11 0.10 8.62 15.55
C ILE A 11 -0.57 9.93 15.13
N ILE A 12 0.23 11.00 15.05
CA ILE A 12 -0.20 12.27 14.50
C ILE A 12 -0.46 12.01 13.02
N ILE A 13 -1.74 11.96 12.65
CA ILE A 13 -2.15 11.88 11.25
C ILE A 13 -1.96 13.29 10.68
N GLU A 14 -0.75 13.58 10.21
CA GLU A 14 -0.49 14.76 9.38
C GLU A 14 -1.29 14.60 8.08
N ASN A 15 -2.43 15.29 8.05
CA ASN A 15 -3.23 15.64 6.88
C ASN A 15 -3.52 14.49 5.87
N GLN A 16 -4.46 13.61 6.22
CA GLN A 16 -5.00 12.55 5.34
C GLN A 16 -5.34 13.03 3.91
N HIS A 17 -5.77 14.29 3.76
CA HIS A 17 -6.18 14.85 2.48
C HIS A 17 -5.02 15.05 1.49
N GLU A 18 -3.81 15.38 1.96
CA GLU A 18 -2.65 15.58 1.09
C GLU A 18 -2.10 14.24 0.58
N ASP A 19 -2.07 13.23 1.43
CA ASP A 19 -1.62 11.89 1.07
C ASP A 19 -2.52 11.28 0.00
N VAL A 20 -3.83 11.33 0.22
CA VAL A 20 -4.83 10.82 -0.73
C VAL A 20 -4.69 11.53 -2.08
N LYS A 21 -4.50 12.85 -2.07
CA LYS A 21 -4.31 13.62 -3.30
C LYS A 21 -3.04 13.19 -4.05
N LYS A 22 -1.90 13.10 -3.37
CA LYS A 22 -0.63 12.63 -3.98
C LYS A 22 -0.75 11.21 -4.53
N ILE A 23 -1.37 10.30 -3.77
CA ILE A 23 -1.60 8.92 -4.23
C ILE A 23 -2.50 8.90 -5.47
N SER A 24 -3.58 9.69 -5.48
CA SER A 24 -4.48 9.79 -6.63
C SER A 24 -3.81 10.33 -7.89
N GLU A 25 -2.82 11.23 -7.74
CA GLU A 25 -2.02 11.75 -8.87
C GLU A 25 -1.05 10.72 -9.45
N MET A 26 -0.65 9.71 -8.67
CA MET A 26 0.21 8.62 -9.12
C MET A 26 -0.55 7.48 -9.83
N ILE A 27 -1.88 7.46 -9.74
CA ILE A 27 -2.71 6.44 -10.36
C ILE A 27 -3.03 6.84 -11.80
N GLU A 28 -2.49 6.08 -12.75
CA GLU A 28 -2.57 6.40 -14.18
C GLU A 28 -2.63 5.13 -15.03
N LEU A 29 -3.53 5.11 -16.03
CA LEU A 29 -3.61 4.03 -17.02
C LEU A 29 -3.61 4.65 -18.43
N LYS A 30 -2.47 4.57 -19.11
CA LYS A 30 -2.26 5.16 -20.44
C LYS A 30 -2.06 4.12 -21.52
N VAL A 31 -2.54 4.40 -22.73
CA VAL A 31 -2.19 3.66 -23.95
C VAL A 31 -1.36 4.59 -24.84
N ASN A 32 -0.19 4.14 -25.28
CA ASN A 32 0.68 4.91 -26.17
C ASN A 32 0.26 4.72 -27.64
N LYS A 33 0.86 5.54 -28.52
CA LYS A 33 0.58 5.51 -29.97
C LYS A 33 1.00 4.20 -30.65
N ASP A 34 1.88 3.44 -30.02
CA ASP A 34 2.40 2.16 -30.52
C ASP A 34 1.63 0.95 -29.95
N ASN A 35 0.41 1.15 -29.43
CA ASN A 35 -0.48 0.13 -28.83
C ASN A 35 0.05 -0.58 -27.58
N TYR A 36 0.97 0.02 -26.83
CA TYR A 36 1.37 -0.43 -25.51
C TYR A 36 0.59 0.28 -24.41
N SER A 37 0.29 -0.43 -23.32
CA SER A 37 -0.37 0.16 -22.15
C SER A 37 0.58 0.22 -20.95
N LYS A 38 0.46 1.27 -20.13
CA LYS A 38 1.18 1.46 -18.88
C LYS A 38 0.18 1.70 -17.76
N LEU A 39 0.29 0.93 -16.69
CA LEU A 39 -0.40 1.14 -15.43
C LEU A 39 0.60 1.65 -14.39
N THR A 40 0.28 2.76 -13.74
CA THR A 40 1.01 3.31 -12.60
C THR A 40 0.06 3.35 -11.41
N LEU A 41 0.55 2.89 -10.25
CA LEU A 41 -0.18 2.89 -8.98
C LEU A 41 0.70 3.45 -7.88
N GLY A 42 0.10 4.22 -6.98
CA GLY A 42 0.76 4.73 -5.78
C GLY A 42 0.13 4.14 -4.52
N ILE A 43 0.98 3.88 -3.53
CA ILE A 43 0.58 3.65 -2.13
C ILE A 43 1.55 4.42 -1.24
N LYS A 44 1.11 4.86 -0.06
CA LYS A 44 2.01 5.45 0.93
C LYS A 44 2.38 4.38 1.97
N ILE A 45 3.66 4.04 2.05
CA ILE A 45 4.18 3.15 3.09
C ILE A 45 4.13 3.91 4.42
N LEU A 46 3.52 3.30 5.44
CA LEU A 46 3.45 3.85 6.79
C LEU A 46 4.44 3.16 7.72
N ASP A 47 4.53 1.84 7.62
CA ASP A 47 5.39 1.02 8.47
C ASP A 47 5.73 -0.31 7.81
N VAL A 48 6.91 -0.84 8.13
CA VAL A 48 7.40 -2.14 7.66
C VAL A 48 8.03 -2.88 8.83
N GLU A 49 7.40 -3.99 9.22
CA GLU A 49 7.87 -4.85 10.30
C GLU A 49 8.50 -6.11 9.70
N TYR A 50 9.75 -6.39 10.04
CA TYR A 50 10.44 -7.62 9.65
C TYR A 50 10.50 -8.58 10.84
N ASP A 51 9.85 -9.73 10.70
CA ASP A 51 9.85 -10.80 11.69
C ASP A 51 10.19 -12.12 11.01
N LYS A 52 11.49 -12.39 10.81
CA LYS A 52 11.99 -13.47 9.97
C LYS A 52 11.26 -14.80 10.25
N PRO A 53 10.62 -15.44 9.25
CA PRO A 53 10.71 -15.18 7.80
C PRO A 53 9.63 -14.26 7.22
N ASN A 54 8.84 -13.63 8.07
CA ASN A 54 7.69 -12.81 7.71
C ASN A 54 8.09 -11.34 7.53
N VAL A 55 7.30 -10.66 6.70
CA VAL A 55 7.28 -9.21 6.60
C VAL A 55 5.84 -8.75 6.62
N THR A 56 5.62 -7.65 7.33
CA THR A 56 4.33 -7.00 7.44
C THR A 56 4.47 -5.58 6.92
N LEU A 57 3.78 -5.28 5.83
CA LEU A 57 3.73 -3.94 5.22
C LEU A 57 2.41 -3.27 5.60
N THR A 58 2.50 -2.12 6.27
CA THR A 58 1.35 -1.24 6.53
C THR A 58 1.40 -0.07 5.57
N TYR A 59 0.34 0.14 4.80
CA TYR A 59 0.26 1.21 3.80
C TYR A 59 -1.09 1.92 3.82
N ARG A 60 -1.11 3.14 3.30
CA ARG A 60 -2.32 3.90 3.00
C ARG A 60 -2.62 3.84 1.52
N ASN A 61 -3.87 3.57 1.19
CA ASN A 61 -4.35 3.49 -0.19
C ASN A 61 -4.99 4.81 -0.68
N VAL A 62 -5.50 4.80 -1.92
CA VAL A 62 -6.14 5.97 -2.54
C VAL A 62 -7.43 6.42 -1.85
N THR A 63 -8.14 5.51 -1.16
CA THR A 63 -9.35 5.87 -0.41
C THR A 63 -9.03 6.48 0.95
N GLY A 64 -7.74 6.48 1.36
CA GLY A 64 -7.28 6.96 2.66
C GLY A 64 -7.28 5.88 3.75
N ASP A 65 -7.68 4.66 3.40
CA ASP A 65 -7.70 3.52 4.31
C ASP A 65 -6.29 3.01 4.58
N THR A 66 -6.05 2.63 5.83
CA THR A 66 -4.83 1.92 6.22
C THR A 66 -5.03 0.43 6.04
N LYS A 67 -4.18 -0.20 5.23
CA LYS A 67 -4.16 -1.64 4.99
C LYS A 67 -2.86 -2.26 5.47
N LYS A 68 -2.94 -3.54 5.82
CA LYS A 68 -1.79 -4.33 6.27
C LYS A 68 -1.70 -5.59 5.43
N VAL A 69 -0.53 -5.83 4.85
CA VAL A 69 -0.24 -6.99 4.00
C VAL A 69 0.87 -7.81 4.62
N PHE A 70 0.64 -9.12 4.68
CA PHE A 70 1.59 -10.09 5.20
C PHE A 70 2.21 -10.87 4.04
N ALA A 71 3.54 -10.89 3.98
CA ALA A 71 4.28 -11.73 3.05
C ALA A 71 5.27 -12.64 3.79
N ILE A 72 5.44 -13.86 3.30
CA ILE A 72 6.30 -14.88 3.90
C ILE A 72 7.45 -15.15 2.94
N CYS A 73 8.68 -15.06 3.44
CA CYS A 73 9.87 -15.53 2.73
C CYS A 73 9.96 -17.05 2.81
N ARG A 74 9.98 -17.73 1.65
CA ARG A 74 10.14 -19.20 1.62
C ARG A 74 11.60 -19.62 1.69
N ASP A 75 12.52 -18.76 1.25
CA ASP A 75 13.96 -19.01 1.26
C ASP A 75 14.60 -18.33 2.48
N ILE A 76 14.46 -18.96 3.65
CA ILE A 76 14.96 -18.48 4.94
C ILE A 76 16.50 -18.31 4.97
N PRO A 77 17.29 -19.22 4.33
CA PRO A 77 18.74 -19.07 4.22
C PRO A 77 19.18 -17.78 3.49
N ASN A 78 18.48 -17.38 2.43
CA ASN A 78 18.78 -16.18 1.64
C ASN A 78 17.84 -15.01 1.97
N PHE A 79 17.46 -14.89 3.24
CA PHE A 79 16.58 -13.80 3.68
C PHE A 79 17.26 -12.44 3.45
N ASP A 80 16.69 -11.69 2.52
CA ASP A 80 17.14 -10.38 2.06
C ASP A 80 15.97 -9.42 2.25
N GLU A 81 16.16 -8.40 3.08
CA GLU A 81 15.11 -7.46 3.47
C GLU A 81 14.53 -6.72 2.26
N GLU A 82 15.36 -6.39 1.26
CA GLU A 82 14.92 -5.68 0.05
C GLU A 82 14.00 -6.57 -0.80
N LYS A 83 14.38 -7.84 -1.01
CA LYS A 83 13.59 -8.80 -1.80
C LYS A 83 12.27 -9.16 -1.11
N VAL A 84 12.30 -9.25 0.21
CA VAL A 84 11.13 -9.58 1.01
C VAL A 84 10.16 -8.39 1.05
N LEU A 85 10.68 -7.16 1.14
CA LEU A 85 9.90 -5.93 0.98
C LEU A 85 9.26 -5.84 -0.41
N GLU A 86 10.02 -6.11 -1.47
CA GLU A 86 9.51 -6.13 -2.84
C GLU A 86 8.31 -7.09 -2.98
N LYS A 87 8.41 -8.27 -2.37
CA LYS A 87 7.31 -9.23 -2.33
C LYS A 87 6.07 -8.69 -1.60
N ALA A 88 6.26 -8.00 -0.48
CA ALA A 88 5.16 -7.38 0.26
C ALA A 88 4.49 -6.26 -0.56
N LEU A 89 5.29 -5.43 -1.25
CA LEU A 89 4.82 -4.39 -2.14
C LEU A 89 4.02 -4.97 -3.31
N LEU A 90 4.53 -6.00 -3.99
CA LEU A 90 3.82 -6.67 -5.08
C LEU A 90 2.46 -7.20 -4.62
N LYS A 91 2.39 -7.78 -3.42
CA LYS A 91 1.13 -8.27 -2.85
C LYS A 91 0.17 -7.13 -2.51
N ALA A 92 0.66 -6.01 -1.98
CA ALA A 92 -0.15 -4.81 -1.78
C ALA A 92 -0.71 -4.25 -3.09
N PHE A 93 0.11 -4.16 -4.14
CA PHE A 93 -0.36 -3.70 -5.45
C PHE A 93 -1.37 -4.66 -6.08
N GLN A 94 -1.23 -5.97 -5.91
CA GLN A 94 -2.24 -6.94 -6.36
C GLN A 94 -3.59 -6.69 -5.70
N GLU A 95 -3.63 -6.46 -4.39
CA GLU A 95 -4.87 -6.12 -3.68
C GLU A 95 -5.46 -4.80 -4.15
N GLU A 96 -4.63 -3.78 -4.42
CA GLU A 96 -5.11 -2.48 -4.91
C GLU A 96 -5.63 -2.54 -6.35
N ILE A 97 -5.03 -3.34 -7.24
CA ILE A 97 -5.56 -3.58 -8.59
C ILE A 97 -6.96 -4.19 -8.52
N ILE A 98 -7.16 -5.18 -7.65
CA ILE A 98 -8.46 -5.82 -7.46
C ILE A 98 -9.48 -4.79 -6.95
N ASN A 99 -9.09 -3.98 -5.97
CA ASN A 99 -9.96 -2.96 -5.40
C ASN A 99 -10.30 -1.85 -6.41
N LEU A 100 -9.37 -1.45 -7.28
CA LEU A 100 -9.60 -0.47 -8.34
C LEU A 100 -10.69 -0.90 -9.33
N ASN A 101 -10.71 -2.19 -9.70
CA ASN A 101 -11.78 -2.73 -10.53
C ASN A 101 -13.15 -2.59 -9.85
N VAL A 102 -13.22 -2.72 -8.53
CA VAL A 102 -14.46 -2.54 -7.75
C VAL A 102 -14.82 -1.07 -7.59
N THR A 103 -13.85 -0.17 -7.39
CA THR A 103 -14.10 1.27 -7.16
C THR A 103 -14.42 2.05 -8.43
N LYS A 104 -14.04 1.57 -9.62
CA LYS A 104 -14.55 2.11 -10.89
C LYS A 104 -16.07 2.07 -10.98
N ASN A 105 -16.72 1.07 -10.37
CA ASN A 105 -18.18 1.01 -10.29
C ASN A 105 -18.78 2.04 -9.32
N GLN A 106 -17.95 2.65 -8.46
CA GLN A 106 -18.34 3.64 -7.45
C GLN A 106 -17.99 5.08 -7.84
N GLY A 107 -17.45 5.31 -9.05
CA GLY A 107 -17.23 6.66 -9.59
C GLY A 107 -15.81 7.22 -9.45
N ILE A 108 -14.81 6.43 -9.05
CA ILE A 108 -13.40 6.85 -9.11
C ILE A 108 -12.94 6.83 -10.58
N THR A 109 -12.74 8.00 -11.17
CA THR A 109 -12.26 8.18 -12.54
C THR A 109 -10.74 8.04 -12.62
N LEU A 110 -10.26 7.00 -13.32
CA LEU A 110 -8.86 6.94 -13.73
C LEU A 110 -8.58 8.03 -14.77
N LYS A 111 -7.43 8.70 -14.62
CA LYS A 111 -6.91 9.62 -15.65
C LYS A 111 -6.27 8.77 -16.75
N TYR A 112 -6.77 8.93 -17.96
CA TYR A 112 -6.28 8.29 -19.19
C TYR A 112 -5.46 9.28 -20.02
#